data_AF-A0AAV4TCX6-F1
#
_entry.id   AF-A0AAV4TCX6-F1
#
_cell.length_a   1.000
_cell.length_b   1.000
_cell.length_c   1.000
_cell.angle_alpha   90.00
_cell.angle_beta   90.00
_cell.angle_gamma   90.00
#
_symmetry.space_group_name_H-M   'P 1'
#
loop_
_entity.id
_entity.type
_entity.pdbx_description
1 polymer ?
#
loop_
_entity_poly.entity_id
_entity_poly.type
_entity_poly.pdbx_seq_one_letter_code
_entity_poly.pdbx_strand_id
1 'polypeptide(L)'
;MYVNTLIDFELQIFSFASGFKSPKINPVRFSGELNMGLRTAIMCVVIDGEPPFDFRWLKDGIPMKETGELSIKVDEFTSMLTIKSLDAESNGNYTCKKYPILQGGMKNQMFSI
;
A
#
# COMPACT_ATOMS: atom_id res chain seq x y z
N MET A 1 -12.15 -15.12 46.56
CA MET A 1 -12.50 -14.10 45.54
C MET A 1 -11.24 -13.32 45.15
N TYR A 2 -10.19 -13.97 44.61
CA TYR A 2 -8.93 -13.34 44.14
C TYR A 2 -8.11 -14.33 43.27
N VAL A 3 -8.72 -14.90 42.23
CA VAL A 3 -8.00 -15.86 41.33
C VAL A 3 -8.26 -15.65 39.83
N ASN A 4 -9.04 -14.64 39.43
CA ASN A 4 -9.42 -14.48 38.01
C ASN A 4 -8.81 -13.25 37.30
N THR A 5 -8.15 -12.32 38.01
CA THR A 5 -7.58 -11.12 37.38
C THR A 5 -6.21 -11.33 36.71
N LEU A 6 -5.50 -12.41 37.04
CA LEU A 6 -4.19 -12.71 36.43
C LEU A 6 -4.32 -13.31 35.01
N ILE A 7 -5.46 -13.95 34.71
CA ILE A 7 -5.72 -14.56 33.39
C ILE A 7 -6.14 -13.49 32.37
N ASP A 8 -6.85 -12.44 32.82
CA ASP A 8 -7.26 -11.32 31.96
C ASP A 8 -6.06 -10.48 31.49
N PHE A 9 -5.03 -10.31 32.33
CA PHE A 9 -3.81 -9.57 31.97
C PHE A 9 -2.97 -10.28 30.91
N GLU A 10 -2.83 -11.61 31.00
CA GLU A 10 -2.18 -12.45 29.97
C GLU A 10 -2.93 -12.33 28.63
N LEU A 11 -4.26 -12.39 28.65
CA LEU A 11 -5.09 -12.23 27.44
C LEU A 11 -4.96 -10.85 26.79
N GLN A 12 -4.75 -9.78 27.58
CA GLN A 12 -4.46 -8.47 27.00
C GLN A 12 -3.12 -8.44 26.27
N ILE A 13 -2.07 -9.09 26.80
CA ILE A 13 -0.76 -9.19 26.13
C ILE A 13 -0.86 -9.92 24.80
N PHE A 14 -1.67 -10.98 24.71
CA PHE A 14 -1.91 -11.71 23.45
C PHE A 14 -2.62 -10.87 22.37
N SER A 15 -3.33 -9.80 22.73
CA SER A 15 -4.00 -8.91 21.77
C SER A 15 -3.06 -7.88 21.12
N PHE A 16 -1.93 -7.56 21.75
CA PHE A 16 -0.98 -6.55 21.23
C PHE A 16 -0.01 -7.08 20.16
N ALA A 17 0.01 -8.39 19.91
CA ALA A 17 0.79 -8.99 18.83
C ALA A 17 -0.05 -9.19 17.55
N SER A 18 -0.98 -8.28 17.24
CA SER A 18 -1.53 -8.17 15.89
C SER A 18 -0.41 -7.66 14.96
N GLY A 19 0.48 -8.59 14.59
CA GLY A 19 1.64 -8.33 13.75
C GLY A 19 1.24 -7.56 12.50
N PHE A 20 2.10 -6.65 12.07
CA PHE A 20 1.97 -5.86 10.85
C PHE A 20 1.53 -6.75 9.68
N LYS A 21 0.22 -6.86 9.48
CA LYS A 21 -0.35 -7.69 8.43
C LYS A 21 0.05 -7.01 7.13
N SER A 22 0.80 -7.71 6.28
CA SER A 22 1.19 -7.17 4.99
C SER A 22 -0.09 -6.76 4.24
N PRO A 23 -0.23 -5.49 3.84
CA PRO A 23 -1.46 -5.04 3.20
C PRO A 23 -1.72 -5.90 1.96
N LYS A 24 -2.97 -6.28 1.70
CA LYS A 24 -3.31 -7.01 0.49
C LYS A 24 -3.73 -6.01 -0.58
N ILE A 25 -3.20 -6.19 -1.78
CA ILE A 25 -3.60 -5.40 -2.95
C ILE A 25 -4.39 -6.27 -3.91
N ASN A 26 -5.36 -5.66 -4.58
CA ASN A 26 -5.98 -6.27 -5.74
C ASN A 26 -4.97 -6.37 -6.90
N PRO A 27 -5.17 -7.32 -7.83
CA PRO A 27 -4.42 -7.34 -9.07
C PRO A 27 -4.50 -6.00 -9.77
N VAL A 28 -3.35 -5.54 -10.26
CA VAL A 28 -3.23 -4.29 -10.98
C VAL A 28 -4.11 -4.32 -12.23
N ARG A 29 -4.83 -3.24 -12.51
CA ARG A 29 -5.74 -3.13 -13.67
C ARG A 29 -5.38 -1.94 -14.54
N PHE A 30 -5.33 -2.17 -15.85
CA PHE A 30 -5.24 -1.11 -16.86
C PHE A 30 -6.63 -0.60 -17.20
N SER A 31 -6.75 0.70 -17.42
CA SER A 31 -7.97 1.36 -17.88
C SER A 31 -7.98 1.50 -19.40
N GLY A 32 -9.12 1.25 -20.02
CA GLY A 32 -9.34 1.52 -21.44
C GLY A 32 -8.53 0.62 -22.37
N GLU A 33 -8.35 1.10 -23.60
CA GLU A 33 -7.61 0.40 -24.65
C GLU A 33 -6.12 0.71 -24.59
N LEU A 34 -5.29 -0.29 -24.94
CA LEU A 34 -3.83 -0.19 -24.92
C LEU A 34 -3.30 -0.02 -26.35
N ASN A 35 -3.63 1.11 -26.98
CA ASN A 35 -3.14 1.44 -28.32
C ASN A 35 -2.09 2.56 -28.26
N MET A 36 -1.12 2.52 -29.17
CA MET A 36 -0.09 3.55 -29.30
C MET A 36 -0.72 4.94 -29.47
N GLY A 37 -0.14 5.95 -28.83
CA GLY A 37 -0.63 7.33 -28.81
C GLY A 37 -1.81 7.58 -27.86
N LEU A 38 -2.45 6.54 -27.34
CA LEU A 38 -3.53 6.71 -26.35
C LEU A 38 -2.98 6.82 -24.94
N ARG A 39 -3.76 7.48 -24.10
CA ARG A 39 -3.54 7.53 -22.65
C ARG A 39 -4.06 6.25 -22.00
N THR A 40 -3.33 5.75 -21.01
CA THR A 40 -3.83 4.72 -20.09
C THR A 40 -3.54 5.07 -18.64
N ALA A 41 -4.29 4.45 -17.73
CA ALA A 41 -4.07 4.51 -16.30
C ALA A 41 -4.06 3.10 -15.72
N ILE A 42 -3.23 2.92 -14.70
CA ILE A 42 -2.99 1.66 -14.03
C ILE A 42 -3.34 1.87 -12.56
N MET A 43 -4.32 1.13 -12.06
CA MET A 43 -4.81 1.26 -10.68
C MET A 43 -4.29 0.13 -9.79
N CYS A 44 -3.84 0.53 -8.61
CA CYS A 44 -3.47 -0.33 -7.49
C CYS A 44 -4.32 0.04 -6.28
N VAL A 45 -5.01 -0.95 -5.71
CA VAL A 45 -5.97 -0.73 -4.61
C VAL A 45 -5.61 -1.69 -3.47
N VAL A 46 -5.39 -1.14 -2.27
CA VAL A 46 -5.27 -1.91 -1.03
C VAL A 46 -6.67 -2.28 -0.56
N ILE A 47 -6.91 -3.57 -0.34
CA ILE A 47 -8.20 -4.12 0.08
C ILE A 47 -8.22 -4.55 1.56
N ASP A 48 -7.05 -4.63 2.19
CA ASP A 48 -6.86 -5.14 3.55
C ASP A 48 -5.58 -4.55 4.13
N GLY A 49 -5.67 -3.89 5.29
CA GLY A 49 -4.58 -3.17 5.96
C GLY A 49 -5.02 -1.79 6.45
N GLU A 50 -4.22 -1.17 7.31
CA GLU A 50 -4.48 0.18 7.85
C GLU A 50 -3.48 1.22 7.31
N PRO A 51 -3.96 2.38 6.82
CA PRO A 51 -3.12 3.48 6.36
C PRO A 51 -2.40 4.16 7.56
N PRO A 52 -1.35 4.95 7.32
CA PRO A 52 -0.86 5.41 6.03
C PRO A 52 0.04 4.41 5.29
N PHE A 53 -0.11 4.36 3.96
CA PHE A 53 0.71 3.52 3.06
C PHE A 53 1.65 4.35 2.17
N ASP A 54 2.82 3.78 1.89
CA ASP A 54 3.74 4.22 0.84
C ASP A 54 3.56 3.30 -0.38
N PHE A 55 3.35 3.90 -1.55
CA PHE A 55 3.16 3.19 -2.82
C PHE A 55 4.37 3.41 -3.72
N ARG A 56 4.86 2.32 -4.33
CA ARG A 56 5.95 2.37 -5.30
C ARG A 56 5.61 1.58 -6.55
N TRP A 57 5.76 2.24 -7.69
CA TRP A 57 5.57 1.63 -9.00
C TRP A 57 6.90 1.15 -9.56
N LEU A 58 6.88 -0.03 -10.15
CA LEU A 58 8.00 -0.61 -10.87
C LEU A 58 7.56 -1.04 -12.27
N LYS A 59 8.43 -0.84 -13.26
CA LYS A 59 8.31 -1.41 -14.59
C LYS A 59 9.45 -2.38 -14.79
N ASP A 60 9.13 -3.65 -15.07
CA ASP A 60 10.12 -4.72 -15.25
C ASP A 60 11.07 -4.86 -14.04
N GLY A 61 10.54 -4.61 -12.83
CA GLY A 61 11.30 -4.65 -11.58
C GLY A 61 12.13 -3.39 -11.29
N ILE A 62 12.12 -2.39 -12.17
CA ILE A 62 12.86 -1.14 -12.02
C ILE A 62 11.92 -0.05 -11.45
N PRO A 63 12.29 0.65 -10.36
CA PRO A 63 11.49 1.74 -9.82
C PRO A 63 11.23 2.85 -10.84
N MET A 64 9.97 3.25 -10.95
CA MET A 64 9.55 4.37 -11.80
C MET A 64 9.55 5.68 -11.01
N LYS A 65 9.78 6.78 -11.72
CA LYS A 65 9.63 8.14 -11.20
C LYS A 65 8.67 8.91 -12.09
N GLU A 66 8.00 9.89 -11.52
CA GLU A 66 7.17 10.81 -12.31
C GLU A 66 8.03 11.58 -13.32
N THR A 67 7.46 11.79 -14.50
CA THR A 67 8.07 12.52 -15.62
C THR A 67 7.01 13.39 -16.31
N GLY A 68 7.38 14.09 -17.38
CA GLY A 68 6.42 14.81 -18.22
C GLY A 68 5.33 13.90 -18.79
N GLU A 69 5.65 12.64 -19.10
CA GLU A 69 4.75 11.66 -19.72
C GLU A 69 4.07 10.71 -18.72
N LEU A 70 4.56 10.68 -17.49
CA LEU A 70 4.13 9.73 -16.46
C LEU A 70 3.82 10.45 -15.15
N SER A 71 2.62 10.22 -14.61
CA SER A 71 2.20 10.78 -13.31
C SER A 71 1.68 9.71 -12.38
N ILE A 72 1.93 9.87 -11.08
CA ILE A 72 1.51 8.97 -10.02
C ILE A 72 0.65 9.77 -9.04
N LYS A 73 -0.62 9.39 -8.94
CA LYS A 73 -1.52 9.93 -7.92
C LYS A 73 -1.67 8.93 -6.81
N VAL A 74 -1.49 9.36 -5.57
CA VAL A 74 -1.68 8.54 -4.38
C VAL A 74 -2.83 9.11 -3.57
N ASP A 75 -3.68 8.22 -3.10
CA ASP A 75 -4.76 8.46 -2.15
C ASP A 75 -4.61 7.47 -0.97
N GLU A 76 -5.49 7.53 0.03
CA GLU A 76 -5.37 6.78 1.29
C GLU A 76 -5.17 5.27 1.09
N PHE A 77 -5.92 4.66 0.16
CA PHE A 77 -5.87 3.22 -0.12
C PHE A 77 -5.47 2.89 -1.56
N THR A 78 -5.28 3.89 -2.41
CA THR A 78 -5.10 3.69 -3.84
C THR A 78 -3.90 4.43 -4.39
N SER A 79 -3.28 3.85 -5.41
CA SER A 79 -2.31 4.55 -6.23
C SER A 79 -2.66 4.33 -7.70
N MET A 80 -2.62 5.42 -8.47
CA MET A 80 -2.93 5.43 -9.88
C MET A 80 -1.74 5.97 -10.66
N LEU A 81 -1.14 5.10 -11.48
CA LEU A 81 -0.10 5.44 -12.43
C LEU A 81 -0.74 5.80 -13.77
N THR A 82 -0.52 7.00 -14.28
CA THR A 82 -1.05 7.46 -15.58
C THR A 82 0.09 7.65 -16.57
N ILE A 83 -0.02 7.02 -17.74
CA ILE A 83 0.87 7.19 -18.89
C ILE A 83 0.10 8.00 -19.93
N LYS A 84 0.59 9.20 -20.27
CA LYS A 84 -0.12 10.17 -21.12
C LYS A 84 -0.26 9.70 -22.57
N SER A 85 0.77 9.05 -23.10
CA SER A 85 0.81 8.52 -24.46
C SER A 85 1.58 7.21 -24.47
N LEU A 86 0.93 6.13 -24.89
CA LEU A 86 1.56 4.83 -25.05
C LEU A 86 2.48 4.80 -26.26
N ASP A 87 3.65 4.21 -26.09
CA ASP A 87 4.68 4.03 -27.12
C ASP A 87 5.34 2.65 -27.01
N ALA A 88 6.39 2.40 -27.81
CA ALA A 88 7.12 1.15 -27.75
C ALA A 88 7.81 0.92 -26.39
N GLU A 89 8.25 1.98 -25.72
CA GLU A 89 8.90 1.92 -24.41
C GLU A 89 7.90 1.64 -23.27
N SER A 90 6.61 1.87 -23.51
CA SER A 90 5.54 1.60 -22.56
C SER A 90 5.29 0.10 -22.35
N ASN A 91 5.79 -0.77 -23.24
CA ASN A 91 5.68 -2.23 -23.09
C ASN A 91 6.49 -2.73 -21.89
N GLY A 92 5.86 -3.52 -21.02
CA GLY A 92 6.53 -4.15 -19.89
C GLY A 92 5.57 -4.56 -18.77
N ASN A 93 6.12 -5.13 -17.71
CA ASN A 93 5.38 -5.59 -16.55
C ASN A 93 5.35 -4.52 -15.45
N TYR A 94 4.15 -3.98 -15.22
CA TYR A 94 3.91 -2.97 -14.20
C TYR A 94 3.55 -3.62 -12.87
N THR A 95 4.32 -3.32 -11.83
CA THR A 95 4.12 -3.82 -10.48
C THR A 95 3.93 -2.67 -9.51
N CYS A 96 2.85 -2.74 -8.73
CA CYS A 96 2.64 -1.86 -7.58
C CYS A 96 3.11 -2.57 -6.30
N LYS A 97 4.01 -1.94 -5.55
CA LYS A 97 4.36 -2.34 -4.18
C LYS A 97 3.81 -1.32 -3.20
N LYS A 98 3.44 -1.82 -2.03
CA LYS A 98 2.80 -1.10 -0.93
C LYS A 98 3.54 -1.41 0.37
N TYR A 99 3.76 -0.40 1.18
CA TYR A 99 4.48 -0.51 2.44
C TYR A 99 3.74 0.27 3.53
N PRO A 100 3.59 -0.27 4.76
CA PRO A 100 3.14 0.52 5.89
C PRO A 100 4.14 1.65 6.15
N ILE A 101 3.66 2.89 6.32
CA ILE A 101 4.48 3.98 6.82
C ILE A 101 4.45 3.88 8.33
N LEU A 102 5.59 3.53 8.92
CA LEU A 102 5.77 3.60 10.37
C LEU A 102 5.83 5.07 10.76
N GLN A 103 4.69 5.66 11.10
CA GLN A 103 4.70 6.96 11.77
C GLN A 103 5.28 6.75 13.17
N GLY A 104 6.52 7.20 13.34
CA GLY A 104 7.25 7.15 14.60
C GLY A 104 6.49 7.86 15.71
N GLY A 105 5.80 7.06 16.50
CA GLY A 105 5.25 7.39 17.79
C GLY A 105 4.84 6.08 18.43
N MET A 106 5.77 5.41 19.13
CA MET A 106 5.35 4.64 20.29
C MET A 106 4.50 5.63 21.11
N LYS A 107 3.17 5.53 21.05
CA LYS A 107 2.35 6.16 22.07
C LYS A 107 2.89 5.56 23.35
N ASN A 108 3.52 6.37 24.20
CA ASN A 108 3.77 6.01 25.58
C ASN A 108 2.39 5.68 26.16
N GLN A 109 2.01 4.41 26.09
CA GLN A 109 0.86 3.92 26.81
C GLN A 109 1.36 3.82 28.25
N MET A 110 1.28 4.96 28.93
CA MET A 110 1.40 5.05 30.37
C MET A 110 0.20 4.27 30.91
N PHE A 111 0.40 2.98 31.15
CA PHE A 111 -0.51 2.22 31.99
C PHE A 111 -0.33 2.77 33.40
N SER A 112 -1.24 3.64 33.83
CA SER A 112 -1.40 3.90 35.27
C SER A 112 -1.88 2.62 35.92
N ILE A 113 -1.16 2.26 36.98
CA ILE A 113 -1.35 1.11 37.87
C ILE A 113 -2.74 1.13 38.50
#